data_AF-A0AAV6P868-F1
#
_entry.id   AF-A0AAV6P868-F1
#
_cell.length_a   1.000
_cell.length_b   1.000
_cell.length_c   1.000
_cell.angle_alpha   90.00
_cell.angle_beta   90.00
_cell.angle_gamma   90.00
#
_symmetry.space_group_name_H-M   'P 1'
#
loop_
_entity.id
_entity.type
_entity.pdbx_description
1 polymer ?
#
loop_
_entity_poly.entity_id
_entity_poly.type
_entity_poly.pdbx_seq_one_letter_code
_entity_poly.pdbx_strand_id
1 'polypeptide(L)'
;MGSGALRLLKGASSLPSLNPQIFISTSLNSLPVSSIRIRKCSTAPGIRASLQPPDVPRLAETARISLNPNEVEEFAPKIRQVVDWFGQLQAVDLQSIEPSIRADTEGGNQRDDVSETFENREAMIGAVPVFDEPYIRVPKVLNKE
;
A
#
# COMPACT_ATOMS: atom_id res chain seq x y z
N MET A 1 31.07 -44.33 -46.40
CA MET A 1 31.80 -45.17 -45.42
C MET A 1 31.26 -44.85 -44.04
N GLY A 2 30.77 -45.86 -43.31
CA GLY A 2 30.53 -45.77 -41.86
C GLY A 2 29.10 -45.52 -41.39
N SER A 3 28.27 -46.57 -41.42
CA SER A 3 27.07 -46.71 -40.57
C SER A 3 27.44 -46.74 -39.08
N GLY A 4 26.52 -46.34 -38.21
CA GLY A 4 26.64 -46.60 -36.76
C GLY A 4 25.46 -46.06 -35.96
N ALA A 5 24.39 -46.85 -35.90
CA ALA A 5 23.25 -46.63 -35.01
C ALA A 5 23.56 -47.05 -33.54
N LEU A 6 22.55 -46.87 -32.66
CA LEU A 6 22.41 -47.27 -31.25
C LEU A 6 22.68 -46.09 -30.28
N ARG A 7 21.92 -45.82 -29.21
CA ARG A 7 20.74 -46.45 -28.62
C ARG A 7 20.15 -45.49 -27.56
N LEU A 8 18.82 -45.53 -27.42
CA LEU A 8 18.06 -45.55 -26.16
C LEU A 8 18.59 -44.78 -24.94
N LEU A 9 17.88 -43.71 -24.55
CA LEU A 9 17.56 -43.31 -23.16
C LEU A 9 16.27 -42.46 -23.24
N LYS A 10 15.06 -43.03 -23.25
CA LYS A 10 14.22 -43.42 -22.10
C LYS A 10 14.37 -42.49 -20.89
N GLY A 11 13.39 -41.61 -20.73
CA GLY A 11 13.25 -40.71 -19.59
C GLY A 11 11.94 -39.94 -19.63
N ALA A 12 10.82 -40.63 -19.79
CA ALA A 12 9.52 -40.10 -19.40
C ALA A 12 9.46 -40.15 -17.87
N SER A 13 9.87 -39.08 -17.19
CA SER A 13 9.49 -38.87 -15.80
C SER A 13 8.12 -38.20 -15.81
N SER A 14 7.13 -39.03 -15.48
CA SER A 14 5.78 -38.66 -15.12
C SER A 14 5.75 -37.41 -14.24
N LEU A 15 4.99 -36.40 -14.67
CA LEU A 15 4.44 -35.40 -13.75
C LEU A 15 3.70 -36.15 -12.64
N PRO A 16 3.97 -35.90 -11.34
CA PRO A 16 3.11 -36.43 -10.30
C PRO A 16 1.73 -35.80 -10.45
N SER A 17 0.79 -36.62 -10.88
CA SER A 17 -0.65 -36.41 -10.71
C SER A 17 -0.93 -36.18 -9.23
N LEU A 18 -1.03 -34.92 -8.81
CA LEU A 18 -1.54 -34.55 -7.50
C LEU A 18 -3.05 -34.79 -7.49
N ASN A 19 -3.41 -35.93 -6.95
CA ASN A 19 -4.78 -36.30 -6.60
C ASN A 19 -5.42 -35.19 -5.75
N PRO A 20 -6.65 -34.74 -6.05
CA PRO A 20 -7.43 -33.95 -5.11
C PRO A 20 -7.93 -34.90 -4.01
N GLN A 21 -7.13 -35.10 -2.97
CA GLN A 21 -7.61 -35.74 -1.76
C GLN A 21 -8.45 -34.73 -0.99
N ILE A 22 -9.76 -34.84 -1.20
CA ILE A 22 -10.79 -34.28 -0.34
C ILE A 22 -10.62 -34.94 1.03
N PHE A 23 -9.95 -34.27 1.96
CA PHE A 23 -9.94 -34.67 3.37
C PHE A 23 -10.82 -33.71 4.16
N ILE A 24 -11.94 -34.28 4.61
CA ILE A 24 -12.95 -33.66 5.43
C ILE A 24 -12.47 -33.68 6.88
N SER A 25 -12.85 -32.60 7.59
CA SER A 25 -12.90 -32.41 9.04
C SER A 25 -11.58 -32.51 9.82
N THR A 26 -10.99 -31.35 10.05
CA THR A 26 -10.35 -31.06 11.34
C THR A 26 -10.98 -29.82 11.95
N SER A 27 -11.35 -30.00 13.22
CA SER A 27 -12.06 -29.09 14.12
C SER A 27 -11.57 -27.64 14.01
N LEU A 28 -12.40 -26.77 13.43
CA LEU A 28 -12.28 -25.32 13.55
C LEU A 28 -12.66 -24.95 14.99
N ASN A 29 -11.65 -24.81 15.86
CA ASN A 29 -11.84 -24.02 17.07
C ASN A 29 -11.99 -22.56 16.63
N SER A 30 -13.24 -22.14 16.44
CA SER A 30 -13.61 -20.78 16.12
C SER A 30 -13.26 -19.87 17.30
N LEU A 31 -12.14 -19.17 17.22
CA LEU A 31 -11.96 -17.99 18.06
C LEU A 31 -12.96 -16.92 17.57
N PRO A 32 -13.76 -16.35 18.48
CA PRO A 32 -14.76 -15.35 18.08
C PRO A 32 -14.03 -14.08 17.65
N VAL A 33 -14.07 -13.76 16.36
CA VAL A 33 -13.75 -12.43 15.82
C VAL A 33 -14.86 -11.48 16.27
N SER A 34 -14.91 -11.19 17.57
CA SER A 34 -15.81 -10.21 18.12
C SER A 34 -15.20 -8.83 17.87
N SER A 35 -15.85 -8.07 16.98
CA SER A 35 -15.80 -6.62 16.90
C SER A 35 -14.55 -5.96 16.30
N ILE A 36 -14.16 -6.33 15.08
CA ILE A 36 -13.53 -5.31 14.20
C ILE A 36 -14.64 -4.34 13.80
N ARG A 37 -14.78 -3.24 14.56
CA ARG A 37 -15.67 -2.14 14.22
C ARG A 37 -15.05 -1.38 13.05
N ILE A 38 -15.35 -1.82 11.82
CA ILE A 38 -15.05 -1.03 10.63
C ILE A 38 -15.77 0.31 10.82
N ARG A 39 -14.99 1.39 10.96
CA ARG A 39 -15.54 2.73 11.04
C ARG A 39 -16.28 2.99 9.74
N LYS A 40 -17.61 3.09 9.79
CA LYS A 40 -18.40 3.59 8.66
C LYS A 40 -17.87 4.97 8.31
N CYS A 41 -17.23 5.08 7.16
CA CYS A 41 -16.84 6.35 6.56
C CYS A 41 -18.14 7.07 6.20
N SER A 42 -18.72 7.85 7.11
CA SER A 42 -19.89 8.67 6.79
C SER A 42 -19.42 9.86 5.96
N THR A 43 -19.32 9.69 4.65
CA THR A 43 -19.38 10.85 3.74
C THR A 43 -20.83 11.30 3.72
N ALA A 44 -21.12 12.48 4.26
CA ALA A 44 -22.45 13.06 4.16
C ALA A 44 -22.81 13.21 2.66
N PRO A 45 -23.98 12.71 2.22
CA PRO A 45 -24.41 12.85 0.83
C PRO A 45 -24.87 14.29 0.64
N GLY A 46 -23.97 15.18 0.23
CA GLY A 46 -24.37 16.58 0.06
C GLY A 46 -23.29 17.61 -0.20
N ILE A 47 -22.01 17.29 -0.13
CA ILE A 47 -20.99 18.25 -0.59
C ILE A 47 -20.82 18.05 -2.10
N ARG A 48 -21.64 18.75 -2.89
CA ARG A 48 -21.26 19.09 -4.26
C ARG A 48 -20.05 20.01 -4.15
N ALA A 49 -18.86 19.41 -4.09
CA ALA A 49 -17.61 20.13 -4.02
C ALA A 49 -17.46 20.90 -5.32
N SER A 50 -17.83 22.18 -5.31
CA SER A 50 -17.29 23.14 -6.26
C SER A 50 -15.78 22.99 -6.18
N LEU A 51 -15.16 22.50 -7.26
CA LEU A 51 -13.72 22.36 -7.35
C LEU A 51 -13.12 23.76 -7.39
N GLN A 52 -13.01 24.39 -6.22
CA GLN A 52 -12.28 25.64 -6.06
C GLN A 52 -10.85 25.39 -6.55
N PRO A 53 -10.24 26.34 -7.28
CA PRO A 53 -8.87 26.19 -7.74
C PRO A 53 -7.95 25.77 -6.58
N PRO A 54 -7.15 24.71 -6.73
CA PRO A 54 -6.30 24.23 -5.66
C PRO A 54 -5.21 25.26 -5.35
N ASP A 55 -5.05 25.56 -4.07
CA ASP A 55 -3.98 26.42 -3.55
C ASP A 55 -2.66 25.64 -3.48
N VAL A 56 -1.82 25.80 -4.52
CA VAL A 56 -0.56 25.06 -4.68
C VAL A 56 0.43 25.34 -3.53
N PRO A 57 0.67 26.59 -3.08
CA PRO A 57 1.49 26.86 -1.90
C PRO A 57 1.05 26.07 -0.66
N ARG A 58 -0.24 26.05 -0.36
CA ARG A 58 -0.77 25.33 0.80
C ARG A 58 -0.62 23.82 0.66
N LEU A 59 -0.82 23.28 -0.54
CA LEU A 59 -0.60 21.86 -0.83
C LEU A 59 0.86 21.47 -0.64
N ALA A 60 1.79 22.31 -1.10
CA ALA A 60 3.22 22.10 -0.94
C ALA A 60 3.65 22.08 0.54
N GLU A 61 3.13 23.01 1.35
CA GLU A 61 3.37 23.01 2.80
C GLU A 61 2.88 21.72 3.47
N THR A 62 1.67 21.26 3.09
CA THR A 62 1.07 20.03 3.62
C THR A 62 1.91 18.80 3.27
N ALA A 63 2.45 18.76 2.04
CA ALA A 63 3.31 17.69 1.56
C ALA A 63 4.78 17.83 2.00
N ARG A 64 5.16 18.90 2.72
CA ARG A 64 6.54 19.23 3.07
C ARG A 64 7.47 19.36 1.85
N ILE A 65 6.93 19.88 0.74
CA ILE A 65 7.67 20.17 -0.49
C ILE A 65 7.97 21.67 -0.53
N SER A 66 9.23 22.03 -0.74
CA SER A 66 9.63 23.43 -0.96
C SER A 66 9.48 23.77 -2.43
N LEU A 67 8.73 24.83 -2.75
CA LEU A 67 8.52 25.32 -4.12
C LEU A 67 8.93 26.79 -4.23
N ASN A 68 9.53 27.13 -5.36
CA ASN A 68 9.79 28.50 -5.77
C ASN A 68 8.54 29.12 -6.42
N PRO A 69 8.39 30.46 -6.44
CA PRO A 69 7.22 31.12 -7.04
C PRO A 69 7.04 30.76 -8.53
N ASN A 70 8.14 30.64 -9.28
CA ASN A 70 8.09 30.24 -10.70
C ASN A 70 7.54 28.82 -10.88
N GLU A 71 7.90 27.89 -9.98
CA GLU A 71 7.42 26.51 -10.01
C GLU A 71 5.93 26.43 -9.65
N VAL A 72 5.48 27.30 -8.73
CA VAL A 72 4.06 27.43 -8.40
C VAL A 72 3.24 27.83 -9.63
N GLU A 73 3.70 28.81 -10.39
CA GLU A 73 3.05 29.25 -11.63
C GLU A 73 3.01 28.14 -12.69
N GLU A 74 4.08 27.33 -12.77
CA GLU A 74 4.15 26.20 -13.71
C GLU A 74 3.24 25.03 -13.31
N PHE A 75 3.17 24.70 -12.02
CA PHE A 75 2.44 23.54 -11.52
C PHE A 75 0.94 23.79 -11.32
N ALA A 76 0.54 25.03 -11.02
CA ALA A 76 -0.86 25.40 -10.85
C ALA A 76 -1.79 24.94 -11.99
N PRO A 77 -1.51 25.22 -13.28
CA PRO A 77 -2.38 24.77 -14.36
C PRO A 77 -2.38 23.24 -14.53
N LYS A 78 -1.24 22.58 -14.28
CA LYS A 78 -1.12 21.12 -14.40
C LYS A 78 -1.97 20.40 -13.34
N ILE A 79 -1.86 20.84 -12.08
CA ILE A 79 -2.65 20.28 -10.98
C ILE A 79 -4.14 20.54 -11.22
N ARG A 80 -4.50 21.73 -11.70
CA ARG A 80 -5.89 22.05 -12.07
C ARG A 80 -6.44 21.10 -13.13
N GLN A 81 -5.68 20.82 -14.19
CA GLN A 81 -6.09 19.87 -15.23
C GLN A 81 -6.37 18.46 -14.67
N VAL A 82 -5.53 17.98 -13.75
CA VAL A 82 -5.73 16.68 -13.09
C VAL A 82 -7.01 16.69 -12.26
N VAL A 83 -7.22 17.73 -11.45
CA VAL A 83 -8.42 17.87 -10.61
C VAL A 83 -9.68 17.96 -11.45
N ASP A 84 -9.66 18.73 -12.54
CA ASP A 84 -10.78 18.86 -13.48
C ASP A 84 -11.10 17.50 -14.14
N TRP A 85 -10.08 16.71 -14.47
CA TRP A 85 -10.26 15.35 -14.99
C TRP A 85 -10.93 14.42 -13.97
N PHE A 86 -10.48 14.44 -12.70
CA PHE A 86 -11.14 13.70 -11.62
C PHE A 86 -12.57 14.19 -11.32
N GLY A 87 -12.86 15.47 -11.61
CA GLY A 87 -14.20 16.06 -11.47
C GLY A 87 -15.28 15.31 -12.25
N GLN A 88 -14.93 14.60 -13.32
CA GLN A 88 -15.84 13.77 -14.10
C GLN A 88 -16.50 12.66 -13.26
N LEU A 89 -15.82 12.17 -12.22
CA LEU A 89 -16.34 11.13 -11.34
C LEU A 89 -17.51 11.61 -10.47
N GLN A 90 -17.70 12.92 -10.29
CA GLN A 90 -18.83 13.47 -9.53
C GLN A 90 -20.18 13.26 -10.23
N ALA A 91 -20.19 12.95 -11.54
CA ALA A 91 -21.41 12.66 -12.29
C ALA A 91 -21.95 11.25 -12.04
N VAL A 92 -21.15 10.36 -11.43
CA VAL A 92 -21.53 8.97 -11.18
C VAL A 92 -22.31 8.87 -9.86
N ASP A 93 -23.45 8.18 -9.87
CA ASP A 93 -24.22 7.90 -8.66
C ASP A 93 -23.60 6.76 -7.85
N LEU A 94 -23.26 7.04 -6.59
CA LEU A 94 -22.61 6.13 -5.65
C LEU A 94 -23.40 5.95 -4.34
N GLN A 95 -24.65 6.43 -4.25
CA GLN A 95 -25.42 6.45 -2.99
C GLN A 95 -25.62 5.06 -2.36
N SER A 96 -25.60 3.99 -3.16
CA SER A 96 -25.86 2.62 -2.71
C SER A 96 -24.63 1.71 -2.74
N ILE A 97 -23.43 2.25 -2.96
CA ILE A 97 -22.19 1.46 -3.13
C ILE A 97 -21.28 1.69 -1.93
N GLU A 98 -20.87 0.59 -1.28
CA GLU A 98 -19.88 0.64 -0.20
C GLU A 98 -18.47 0.92 -0.76
N PRO A 99 -17.64 1.75 -0.10
CA PRO A 99 -16.27 2.02 -0.55
C PRO A 99 -15.41 0.75 -0.60
N SER A 100 -14.64 0.58 -1.70
CA SER A 100 -13.65 -0.50 -1.79
C SER A 100 -12.38 -0.14 -1.01
N ILE A 101 -11.95 -1.01 -0.08
CA ILE A 101 -10.77 -0.78 0.77
C ILE A 101 -9.56 -1.57 0.26
N ARG A 102 -9.75 -2.87 -0.02
CA ARG A 102 -8.72 -3.78 -0.55
C ARG A 102 -9.39 -4.83 -1.46
N ALA A 103 -8.69 -5.27 -2.51
CA ALA A 103 -9.21 -6.24 -3.46
C ALA A 103 -9.41 -7.63 -2.81
N ASP A 104 -8.44 -8.07 -2.01
CA ASP A 104 -8.47 -9.29 -1.20
C ASP A 104 -8.95 -8.97 0.22
N THR A 105 -10.23 -9.18 0.54
CA THR A 105 -10.70 -8.96 1.92
C THR A 105 -10.59 -10.24 2.74
N GLU A 106 -9.37 -10.72 2.93
CA GLU A 106 -9.09 -11.68 4.00
C GLU A 106 -8.82 -10.90 5.29
N GLY A 107 -9.78 -10.94 6.21
CA GLY A 107 -9.62 -10.38 7.55
C GLY A 107 -8.67 -11.24 8.39
N GLY A 108 -8.12 -10.65 9.45
CA GLY A 108 -7.44 -11.43 10.49
C GLY A 108 -5.93 -11.64 10.33
N ASN A 109 -5.24 -10.82 9.54
CA ASN A 109 -3.77 -10.79 9.59
C ASN A 109 -3.31 -10.09 10.89
N GLN A 110 -3.23 -10.86 11.97
CA GLN A 110 -2.62 -10.44 13.22
C GLN A 110 -1.22 -11.05 13.30
N ARG A 111 -0.25 -10.25 13.72
CA ARG A 111 1.09 -10.74 14.08
C ARG A 111 0.99 -11.42 15.45
N ASP A 112 1.68 -12.55 15.63
CA ASP A 112 1.81 -13.18 16.94
C ASP A 112 2.51 -12.25 17.93
N ASP A 113 2.09 -12.28 19.20
CA ASP A 113 2.69 -11.48 20.28
C ASP A 113 3.95 -12.17 20.84
N VAL A 114 4.94 -12.35 19.96
CA VAL A 114 6.25 -12.91 20.30
C VAL A 114 7.30 -11.83 20.06
N SER A 115 8.22 -11.70 21.02
CA SER A 115 9.36 -10.78 20.91
C SER A 115 10.44 -11.38 20.01
N GLU A 116 10.87 -10.61 19.02
CA GLU A 116 11.98 -10.97 18.12
C GLU A 116 13.12 -9.98 18.31
N THR A 117 14.34 -10.48 18.44
CA THR A 117 15.55 -9.64 18.45
C THR A 117 15.88 -9.26 17.01
N PHE A 118 16.13 -7.97 16.78
CA PHE A 118 16.59 -7.50 15.49
C PHE A 118 18.12 -7.53 15.43
N GLU A 119 18.68 -8.41 14.59
CA GLU A 119 20.12 -8.71 14.57
C GLU A 119 20.98 -7.63 13.87
N ASN A 120 20.41 -6.80 12.99
CA ASN A 120 21.19 -5.93 12.09
C ASN A 120 21.10 -4.44 12.46
N ARG A 121 21.46 -4.10 13.70
CA ARG A 121 21.41 -2.72 14.20
C ARG A 121 22.40 -1.81 13.47
N GLU A 122 23.55 -2.33 13.11
CA GLU A 122 24.65 -1.62 12.44
C GLU A 122 24.22 -1.13 11.06
N ALA A 123 23.49 -1.93 10.27
CA ALA A 123 22.98 -1.49 8.97
C ALA A 123 21.94 -0.37 9.09
N MET A 124 21.11 -0.40 10.15
CA MET A 124 20.14 0.67 10.41
C MET A 124 20.84 1.99 10.70
N ILE A 125 21.90 1.97 11.53
CA ILE A 125 22.68 3.17 11.86
C ILE A 125 23.49 3.64 10.66
N GLY A 126 24.08 2.72 9.90
CA GLY A 126 24.83 3.03 8.68
C GLY A 126 23.98 3.67 7.57
N ALA A 127 22.66 3.50 7.61
CA ALA A 127 21.74 4.16 6.69
C ALA A 127 21.40 5.61 7.10
N VAL A 128 21.73 6.03 8.33
CA VAL A 128 21.42 7.37 8.84
C VAL A 128 22.53 8.35 8.43
N PRO A 129 22.20 9.46 7.75
CA PRO A 129 23.21 10.42 7.29
C PRO A 129 24.04 11.07 8.41
N VAL A 130 23.41 11.40 9.54
CA VAL A 130 24.06 12.04 10.70
C VAL A 130 23.50 11.45 11.99
N PHE A 131 24.37 10.88 12.81
CA PHE A 131 24.03 10.31 14.11
C PHE A 131 25.10 10.64 15.14
N ASP A 132 24.74 10.53 16.41
CA ASP A 132 25.58 10.75 17.59
C ASP A 132 25.19 9.66 18.59
N GLU A 133 25.94 8.55 18.63
CA GLU A 133 25.51 7.29 19.24
C GLU A 133 24.98 7.47 20.68
N PRO A 134 23.78 6.96 21.02
CA PRO A 134 22.88 6.10 20.23
C PRO A 134 21.77 6.85 19.44
N TYR A 135 21.86 8.16 19.26
CA TYR A 135 20.77 9.02 18.76
C TYR A 135 20.95 9.47 17.31
N ILE A 136 19.82 9.72 16.64
CA ILE A 136 19.80 10.39 15.33
C ILE A 136 19.82 11.90 15.56
N ARG A 137 20.74 12.61 14.90
CA ARG A 137 20.83 14.07 15.04
C ARG A 137 19.82 14.74 14.10
N VAL A 138 18.89 15.50 14.67
CA VAL A 138 17.91 16.29 13.92
C VAL A 138 17.99 17.77 14.31
N PRO A 139 17.62 18.71 13.41
CA PRO A 139 17.48 20.11 13.79
C PRO A 139 16.50 20.28 14.95
N LYS A 140 16.79 21.22 15.85
CA LYS A 140 15.93 21.51 17.00
C LYS A 140 14.55 21.93 16.52
N VAL A 141 13.50 21.29 17.06
CA VAL A 141 12.12 21.70 16.81
C VAL A 141 11.89 23.06 17.49
N LEU A 142 11.57 24.06 16.68
CA LEU A 142 11.14 25.38 17.14
C LEU A 142 9.62 25.45 16.98
N ASN A 143 8.92 25.93 18.00
CA ASN A 143 7.51 26.27 17.86
C ASN A 143 7.42 27.52 16.98
N LYS A 144 6.64 27.44 15.90
CA LYS A 144 6.22 28.64 15.16
C LYS A 144 5.12 29.30 16.00
N GLU A 145 5.33 30.55 16.42
CA GLU A 145 4.25 31.40 16.95
C GLU A 145 3.24 31.74 15.84
#